data_AF-A0A0A1VFI0-F1
#
_entry.id   AF-A0A0A1VFI0-F1
#
_cell.length_a   1.000
_cell.length_b   1.000
_cell.length_c   1.000
_cell.angle_alpha   90.00
_cell.angle_beta   90.00
_cell.angle_gamma   90.00
#
_symmetry.space_group_name_H-M   'P 1'
#
loop_
_entity.id
_entity.type
_entity.pdbx_description
1 polymer ?
#
loop_
_entity_poly.entity_id
_entity_poly.type
_entity_poly.pdbx_seq_one_letter_code
_entity_poly.pdbx_strand_id
1 'polypeptide(L)'
;MQGAEVVFPDYPGNNLFNTLGNLIECDAIALLFVDFDARRSVLLQGRARIGGALPDWPGAPRSVAVCVELVSERDEPGLPRLVWKEPPCAS
;
A
#
# COMPACT_ATOMS: atom_id res chain seq x y z
N MET A 1 -13.16 -17.19 9.13
CA MET A 1 -14.00 -16.04 8.77
C MET A 1 -13.53 -15.57 7.41
N GLN A 2 -14.41 -15.56 6.40
CA GLN A 2 -14.07 -15.01 5.08
C GLN A 2 -14.22 -13.49 5.17
N GLY A 3 -13.10 -12.80 5.43
CA GLY A 3 -13.00 -11.34 5.31
C GLY A 3 -12.32 -10.98 4.00
N ALA A 4 -12.56 -9.77 3.48
CA ALA A 4 -11.79 -9.28 2.34
C ALA A 4 -10.31 -9.19 2.73
N GLU A 5 -9.43 -9.65 1.85
CA GLU A 5 -7.98 -9.63 2.05
C GLU A 5 -7.33 -8.88 0.88
N VAL A 6 -6.39 -8.00 1.21
CA VAL A 6 -5.51 -7.34 0.24
C VAL A 6 -4.10 -7.84 0.46
N VAL A 7 -3.44 -8.31 -0.59
CA VAL A 7 -2.08 -8.81 -0.52
C VAL A 7 -1.19 -8.00 -1.46
N PHE A 8 -0.03 -7.58 -0.97
CA PHE A 8 0.97 -6.86 -1.76
C PHE A 8 2.39 -7.36 -1.47
N PRO A 9 3.31 -7.25 -2.44
CA PRO A 9 4.70 -7.65 -2.26
C PRO A 9 5.48 -6.61 -1.44
N ASP A 10 6.45 -7.09 -0.66
CA ASP A 10 7.50 -6.26 -0.08
C ASP A 10 8.75 -6.38 -0.97
N TYR A 11 9.08 -5.31 -1.70
CA TYR A 11 10.32 -5.21 -2.46
C TYR A 11 11.38 -4.47 -1.65
N PRO A 12 12.66 -4.91 -1.68
CA PRO A 12 13.73 -4.23 -0.96
C PRO A 12 13.85 -2.76 -1.41
N GLY A 13 13.52 -1.83 -0.51
CA GLY A 13 13.68 -0.40 -0.71
C GLY A 13 15.04 0.10 -0.21
N ASN A 14 15.04 1.20 0.55
CA ASN A 14 16.25 1.73 1.22
C ASN A 14 16.73 0.85 2.41
N ASN A 15 16.27 -0.40 2.52
CA ASN A 15 16.60 -1.39 3.56
C ASN A 15 16.42 -0.90 5.01
N LEU A 16 15.68 0.19 5.25
CA LEU A 16 15.48 0.73 6.59
C LEU A 16 14.39 -0.01 7.39
N PHE A 17 13.66 -0.96 6.78
CA PHE A 17 12.63 -1.82 7.42
C PHE A 17 11.58 -1.12 8.29
N ASN A 18 11.48 0.21 8.28
CA ASN A 18 10.63 0.97 9.19
C ASN A 18 9.17 0.50 9.15
N THR A 19 8.65 0.16 7.97
CA THR A 19 7.29 -0.34 7.83
C THR A 19 7.14 -1.75 8.40
N LEU A 20 7.97 -2.72 7.99
CA LEU A 20 7.83 -4.10 8.43
C LEU A 20 8.16 -4.31 9.90
N GLY A 21 9.18 -3.63 10.42
CA GLY A 21 9.50 -3.64 11.85
C GLY A 21 8.34 -3.15 12.69
N ASN A 22 7.70 -2.06 12.28
CA ASN A 22 6.49 -1.56 12.94
C ASN A 22 5.35 -2.58 12.88
N LEU A 23 5.15 -3.28 11.75
CA LEU A 23 4.10 -4.29 11.61
C LEU A 23 4.35 -5.57 12.41
N ILE A 24 5.61 -5.88 12.75
CA ILE A 24 5.96 -6.98 13.64
C ILE A 24 5.56 -6.65 15.09
N GLU A 25 5.79 -5.40 15.51
CA GLU A 25 5.43 -4.92 16.87
C GLU A 25 3.93 -4.62 17.01
N CYS A 26 3.31 -4.06 15.96
CA CYS A 26 1.92 -3.68 15.91
C CYS A 26 1.36 -3.93 14.50
N ASP A 27 0.52 -4.94 14.39
CA ASP A 27 -0.07 -5.39 13.11
C ASP A 27 -1.20 -4.48 12.60
N ALA A 28 -1.57 -3.42 13.32
CA ALA A 28 -2.55 -2.45 12.86
C ALA A 28 -1.98 -1.62 11.69
N ILE A 29 -2.72 -1.58 10.57
CA ILE A 29 -2.30 -0.87 9.36
C ILE A 29 -3.48 -0.11 8.75
N ALA A 30 -3.17 1.01 8.08
CA ALA A 30 -4.09 1.68 7.18
C ALA A 30 -3.41 1.92 5.82
N LEU A 31 -4.16 1.68 4.74
CA LEU A 31 -3.75 1.90 3.36
C LEU A 31 -4.65 2.98 2.76
N LEU A 32 -4.05 4.03 2.22
CA LEU A 32 -4.76 5.11 1.52
C LEU A 32 -4.56 4.95 0.02
N PHE A 33 -5.66 4.73 -0.69
CA PHE A 33 -5.70 4.75 -2.16
C PHE A 33 -6.29 6.08 -2.60
N VAL A 34 -5.64 6.73 -3.56
CA VAL A 34 -6.05 8.06 -4.03
C VAL A 34 -6.27 8.01 -5.54
N ASP A 35 -7.48 8.38 -5.95
CA ASP A 35 -7.82 8.63 -7.34
C ASP A 35 -7.81 10.15 -7.57
N PHE A 36 -6.71 10.63 -8.17
CA PHE A 36 -6.52 12.05 -8.45
C PHE A 36 -7.41 12.56 -9.60
N ASP A 37 -7.89 11.68 -10.48
CA ASP A 37 -8.75 12.05 -11.61
C ASP A 37 -10.21 12.16 -11.18
N ALA A 38 -10.71 11.17 -10.45
CA ALA A 38 -12.04 11.20 -9.84
C ALA A 38 -12.11 12.09 -8.60
N ARG A 39 -10.95 12.55 -8.09
CA ARG A 39 -10.82 13.33 -6.84
C ARG A 39 -11.49 12.65 -5.66
N ARG A 40 -11.09 11.40 -5.42
CA ARG A 40 -11.60 10.53 -4.36
C ARG A 40 -10.47 9.81 -3.64
N SER A 41 -10.72 9.43 -2.40
CA SER A 41 -9.81 8.59 -1.64
C SER A 41 -10.55 7.43 -0.97
N VAL A 42 -9.84 6.32 -0.80
CA VAL A 42 -10.31 5.15 -0.05
C VAL A 42 -9.28 4.86 1.03
N LEU A 43 -9.71 4.89 2.30
CA LEU A 43 -8.90 4.47 3.44
C LEU A 43 -9.38 3.09 3.89
N LEU A 44 -8.50 2.10 3.74
CA LEU A 44 -8.67 0.73 4.20
C LEU A 44 -7.89 0.57 5.50
N GLN A 45 -8.54 0.06 6.54
CA GLN A 45 -7.93 -0.23 7.83
C GLN A 45 -8.07 -1.71 8.15
N GLY A 46 -7.06 -2.27 8.81
CA GLY A 46 -7.10 -3.68 9.19
C GLY A 46 -5.83 -4.17 9.87
N ARG A 47 -5.63 -5.49 9.77
CA ARG A 47 -4.52 -6.20 10.43
C ARG A 47 -3.63 -6.87 9.40
N ALA A 48 -2.33 -6.60 9.50
CA ALA A 48 -1.31 -7.13 8.59
C ALA A 48 -0.75 -8.47 9.08
N ARG A 49 -0.43 -9.35 8.14
CA ARG A 49 0.35 -10.57 8.35
C ARG A 49 1.48 -10.60 7.33
N ILE A 50 2.69 -10.86 7.80
CA ILE A 50 3.86 -10.98 6.93
C ILE A 50 4.02 -12.45 6.52
N GLY A 51 4.04 -12.69 5.21
CA GLY A 51 4.27 -13.99 4.58
C GLY A 51 5.61 -14.06 3.86
N GLY A 52 5.89 -15.23 3.27
CA GLY A 52 7.07 -15.44 2.44
C GLY A 52 6.92 -14.91 1.01
N ALA A 53 7.92 -15.18 0.18
CA ALA A 53 7.87 -14.89 -1.25
C ALA A 53 6.72 -15.63 -1.93
N LEU A 54 6.04 -14.97 -2.86
CA LEU A 54 4.96 -15.56 -3.67
C LEU A 54 5.36 -15.61 -5.16
N PRO A 55 4.92 -16.63 -5.93
CA PRO A 55 5.30 -16.79 -7.34
C PRO A 55 4.94 -15.60 -8.23
N ASP A 56 3.83 -14.91 -7.93
CA ASP A 56 3.32 -13.77 -8.72
C ASP A 56 4.21 -12.52 -8.62
N TRP A 57 5.12 -12.48 -7.64
CA TRP A 57 6.02 -11.35 -7.40
C TRP A 57 7.48 -11.80 -7.36
N PRO A 58 8.08 -12.09 -8.53
CA PRO A 58 9.50 -12.41 -8.60
C PRO A 58 10.35 -11.28 -7.99
N GLY A 59 11.32 -11.65 -7.16
CA GLY A 59 12.23 -10.71 -6.49
C GLY A 59 11.69 -10.10 -5.18
N ALA A 60 10.43 -10.33 -4.82
CA ALA A 60 9.92 -9.96 -3.51
C ALA A 60 10.21 -11.08 -2.50
N PRO A 61 11.06 -10.87 -1.47
CA PRO A 61 11.37 -11.91 -0.48
C PRO A 61 10.19 -12.25 0.45
N ARG A 62 9.17 -11.37 0.50
CA ARG A 62 8.05 -11.48 1.44
C ARG A 62 6.81 -10.81 0.86
N SER A 63 5.65 -11.16 1.41
CA SER A 63 4.36 -10.55 1.12
C SER A 63 3.73 -9.99 2.39
N VAL A 64 2.87 -9.00 2.24
CA VAL A 64 2.04 -8.50 3.34
C VAL A 64 0.57 -8.74 2.97
N ALA A 65 -0.13 -9.47 3.81
CA ALA A 65 -1.55 -9.74 3.69
C ALA A 65 -2.32 -8.92 4.74
N VAL A 66 -3.32 -8.16 4.33
CA VAL A 66 -4.13 -7.32 5.21
C VAL A 66 -5.55 -7.86 5.27
N CYS A 67 -5.95 -8.33 6.44
CA CYS A 67 -7.35 -8.60 6.75
C CYS A 67 -8.07 -7.26 6.91
N VAL A 68 -9.02 -6.96 6.02
CA VAL A 68 -9.74 -5.69 6.03
C VAL A 68 -10.80 -5.68 7.14
N GLU A 69 -10.75 -4.65 7.99
CA GLU A 69 -11.71 -4.44 9.07
C GLU A 69 -12.67 -3.28 8.79
N LEU A 70 -12.17 -2.23 8.14
CA LEU A 70 -12.96 -1.05 7.79
C LEU A 70 -12.50 -0.47 6.45
N VAL A 71 -13.48 -0.04 5.65
CA VAL A 71 -13.26 0.74 4.43
C VAL A 71 -14.06 2.03 4.54
N SER A 72 -13.40 3.15 4.29
CA SER A 72 -14.06 4.46 4.21
C SER A 72 -13.67 5.15 2.91
N GLU A 73 -14.66 5.72 2.23
CA GLU A 73 -14.48 6.48 1.01
C GLU A 73 -14.73 7.96 1.29
N ARG A 74 -14.01 8.84 0.60
CA ARG A 74 -14.23 10.28 0.65
C ARG A 74 -14.12 10.91 -0.73
N ASP A 75 -15.02 11.85 -1.00
CA ASP A 75 -14.79 12.83 -2.04
C ASP A 75 -13.75 13.84 -1.55
N GLU A 76 -12.75 14.11 -2.39
CA GLU A 76 -11.57 14.92 -2.07
C GLU A 76 -11.44 16.05 -3.11
N PRO A 77 -12.35 17.04 -3.10
CA PRO A 77 -12.44 18.06 -4.15
C PRO A 77 -11.16 18.89 -4.32
N GLY A 78 -10.33 18.95 -3.27
CA GLY A 78 -9.04 19.64 -3.22
C GLY A 78 -7.85 18.87 -3.80
N LEU A 79 -8.01 17.60 -4.23
CA LEU A 79 -6.90 16.87 -4.84
C LEU A 79 -6.44 17.52 -6.14
N PRO A 80 -5.12 17.69 -6.34
CA PRO A 80 -4.58 18.22 -7.58
C PRO A 80 -4.71 17.17 -8.70
N ARG A 81 -4.73 17.63 -9.96
CA ARG A 81 -4.44 16.72 -11.08
C ARG A 81 -2.94 16.47 -11.12
N LEU A 82 -2.56 15.20 -11.14
CA LEU A 82 -1.17 14.83 -11.38
C LEU A 82 -0.86 15.05 -12.87
N VAL A 83 0.20 15.80 -13.13
CA VAL A 83 0.71 16.03 -14.49
C VAL A 83 2.11 15.46 -14.54
N TRP A 84 2.31 14.47 -15.40
CA TRP A 84 3.65 13.98 -15.68
C TRP A 84 4.48 15.07 -16.34
N LYS A 85 5.69 15.27 -15.84
CA LYS A 85 6.73 16.04 -16.52
C LYS A 85 7.92 15.14 -16.73
N GLU A 86 8.40 15.04 -17.95
CA GLU A 86 9.65 14.32 -18.21
C GLU A 86 10.79 14.98 -17.41
N PRO A 87 11.63 14.17 -16.76
CA PRO A 87 12.86 14.69 -16.19
C PRO A 87 13.74 15.25 -17.32
N PRO A 88 14.49 16.34 -17.08
CA PRO A 88 15.40 16.86 -18.10
C PRO A 88 16.38 15.76 -18.52
N CYS A 89 16.53 15.53 -19.84
CA CYS A 89 17.52 14.61 -20.37
C CYS A 89 18.90 15.00 -19.84
N ALA A 90 19.62 14.06 -19.24
CA ALA A 90 21.01 14.26 -18.89
C ALA A 90 21.82 14.39 -20.19
N SER A 91 22.25 15.60 -20.51
CA SER A 91 23.21 15.93 -21.58
C SER A 91 24.64 15.57 -21.17
#